data_AF-A0A2K3DZN5-F1
#
_entry.id   AF-A0A2K3DZN5-F1
#
_cell.length_a   1.000
_cell.length_b   1.000
_cell.length_c   1.000
_cell.angle_alpha   90.00
_cell.angle_beta   90.00
_cell.angle_gamma   90.00
#
_symmetry.space_group_name_H-M   'P 1'
#
loop_
_entity.id
_entity.type
_entity.pdbx_description
1 polymer ?
#
loop_
_entity_poly.entity_id
_entity_poly.type
_entity_poly.pdbx_seq_one_letter_code
_entity_poly.pdbx_strand_id
1 'polypeptide(L)'
;MSPPIDFAVLGGSKCGTSALWKYSTTNPALAWVGEFKENEYWANQIGKSSLCDNVVEEYLTLAATQRRVALQQRPGQAVIVGDWASANLQCLCCAVSLKTINPDLKVRPSPLAAWQLDGAWDYWLVVVLRDPVQRALSVFLSAKRAAGTWWNEWTKNHTLASYVDMELASLRRCVQVARRFRTSNQVVANIAAAAAAERARLLAAEAAGGAQQQQQSQQQRYQYQEQQGTATADTDGISSTSGAVSDAVPHGWGGGMDLSEWMEAQCYSQSHLLGWSAYDVFLSNYLAHFPPRQLLVLYASQLATQPAAAVAQLEAFLGVPPGNYSRLGAAAAVAAGTAAQGSSSMRDCLGWHCALKSEPKPTADGFSETGSSAITAASSTTGGRSAASSSPFARAVAALAEFYAPHVARLVRWGREGRISPPPQEWREAYGLDRHRHR
;
A
#
# COMPACT_ATOMS: atom_id res chain seq x y z
N MET A 1 -1.87 24.69 13.64
CA MET A 1 -0.54 24.12 13.97
C MET A 1 0.04 23.45 12.74
N SER A 2 1.37 23.39 12.59
CA SER A 2 1.98 22.59 11.51
C SER A 2 1.77 21.11 11.82
N PRO A 3 1.52 20.27 10.81
CA PRO A 3 1.37 18.85 11.06
C PRO A 3 2.68 18.24 11.56
N PRO A 4 2.62 17.16 12.36
CA PRO A 4 3.80 16.54 12.94
C PRO A 4 4.75 15.99 11.86
N ILE A 5 4.19 15.32 10.85
CA ILE A 5 4.87 14.90 9.62
C ILE A 5 4.05 15.38 8.42
N ASP A 6 4.69 15.53 7.26
CA ASP A 6 4.10 15.95 5.98
C ASP A 6 3.92 14.78 4.99
N PHE A 7 4.66 13.68 5.17
CA PHE A 7 4.60 12.49 4.31
C PHE A 7 5.15 11.26 5.03
N ALA A 8 4.96 10.06 4.46
CA ALA A 8 5.54 8.84 5.00
C ALA A 8 5.96 7.87 3.89
N VAL A 9 7.18 7.35 3.97
CA VAL A 9 7.66 6.25 3.10
C VAL A 9 7.50 4.93 3.83
N LEU A 10 6.52 4.14 3.39
CA LEU A 10 5.99 3.02 4.16
C LEU A 10 6.75 1.71 3.95
N GLY A 11 7.54 1.57 2.89
CA GLY A 11 8.10 0.27 2.49
C GLY A 11 7.78 -0.09 1.05
N GLY A 12 7.89 -1.34 0.62
CA GLY A 12 8.16 -2.54 1.40
C GLY A 12 9.65 -2.82 1.65
N SER A 13 9.94 -3.57 2.71
CA SER A 13 11.29 -4.10 2.95
C SER A 13 11.81 -4.89 1.75
N LYS A 14 13.11 -4.71 1.44
CA LYS A 14 13.82 -5.24 0.26
C LYS A 14 13.27 -4.79 -1.12
N CYS A 15 12.53 -3.67 -1.16
CA CYS A 15 12.04 -3.09 -2.41
C CYS A 15 12.86 -1.90 -2.92
N GLY A 16 14.05 -1.64 -2.36
CA GLY A 16 14.90 -0.53 -2.80
C GLY A 16 14.67 0.79 -2.06
N THR A 17 13.90 0.80 -0.96
CA THR A 17 13.68 1.99 -0.14
C THR A 17 14.98 2.62 0.38
N SER A 18 16.06 1.86 0.59
CA SER A 18 17.36 2.44 0.98
C SER A 18 18.01 3.25 -0.15
N ALA A 19 17.85 2.80 -1.39
CA ALA A 19 18.33 3.55 -2.55
C ALA A 19 17.51 4.84 -2.71
N LEU A 20 16.17 4.75 -2.61
CA LEU A 20 15.30 5.92 -2.65
C LEU A 20 15.67 6.93 -1.56
N TRP A 21 15.84 6.49 -0.30
CA TRP A 21 16.23 7.35 0.82
C TRP A 21 17.54 8.09 0.53
N LYS A 22 18.57 7.36 0.08
CA LYS A 22 19.87 7.93 -0.25
C LYS A 22 19.81 8.97 -1.37
N TYR A 23 18.89 8.81 -2.33
CA TYR A 23 18.70 9.81 -3.38
C TYR A 23 17.91 11.01 -2.86
N SER A 24 16.85 10.77 -2.08
CA SER A 24 16.02 11.83 -1.52
C SER A 24 16.76 12.71 -0.50
N THR A 25 17.78 12.20 0.19
CA THR A 25 18.61 13.01 1.11
C THR A 25 19.43 14.08 0.38
N THR A 26 19.52 14.03 -0.95
CA THR A 26 20.16 15.08 -1.75
C THR A 26 19.26 16.29 -1.98
N ASN A 27 17.95 16.18 -1.73
CA ASN A 27 17.03 17.32 -1.82
C ASN A 27 16.98 18.07 -0.48
N PRO A 28 17.43 19.33 -0.41
CA PRO A 28 17.41 20.11 0.82
C PRO A 28 16.01 20.53 1.29
N ALA A 29 14.95 20.32 0.50
CA ALA A 29 13.56 20.51 0.91
C ALA A 29 12.99 19.34 1.73
N LEU A 30 13.70 18.20 1.78
CA LEU A 30 13.26 17.01 2.52
C LEU A 30 14.00 16.87 3.86
N ALA A 31 13.29 16.40 4.86
CA ALA A 31 13.79 16.02 6.17
C ALA A 31 13.04 14.78 6.67
N TRP A 32 13.58 14.13 7.70
CA TRP A 32 13.08 12.83 8.16
C TRP A 32 12.86 12.84 9.67
N VAL A 33 11.91 12.04 10.14
CA VAL A 33 11.79 11.70 11.55
C VAL A 33 12.85 10.66 11.91
N GLY A 34 13.62 10.93 12.96
CA GLY A 34 14.74 10.09 13.39
C GLY A 34 16.07 10.46 12.72
N GLU A 35 17.17 9.91 13.24
CA GLU A 35 18.53 10.12 12.71
C GLU A 35 18.83 9.18 11.53
N PHE A 36 18.16 8.02 11.50
CA PHE A 36 18.39 6.97 10.51
C PHE A 36 17.14 6.74 9.66
N LYS A 37 17.35 6.11 8.49
CA LYS A 37 16.29 5.74 7.55
C LYS A 37 15.16 4.93 8.20
N GLU A 38 15.45 4.04 9.14
CA GLU A 38 14.46 3.11 9.70
C GLU A 38 14.10 3.61 11.11
N ASN A 39 13.12 4.50 11.19
CA ASN A 39 12.63 4.99 12.49
C ASN A 39 11.86 3.89 13.24
N GLU A 40 11.17 3.01 12.50
CA GLU A 40 10.48 1.79 12.97
C GLU A 40 9.59 1.95 14.22
N TYR A 41 9.21 3.18 14.55
CA TYR A 41 8.56 3.53 15.81
C TYR A 41 7.26 2.72 16.04
N TRP A 42 6.50 2.48 14.97
CA TRP A 42 5.28 1.68 15.03
C TRP A 42 5.47 0.22 14.64
N ALA A 43 6.41 -0.09 13.74
CA ALA A 43 6.46 -1.38 13.05
C ALA A 43 7.27 -2.48 13.77
N ASN A 44 8.24 -2.13 14.64
CA ASN A 44 9.21 -3.11 15.18
C ASN A 44 9.24 -3.16 16.71
N GLN A 45 8.11 -2.98 17.39
CA GLN A 45 8.06 -3.13 18.84
C GLN A 45 7.49 -4.49 19.25
N ILE A 46 8.37 -5.36 19.75
CA ILE A 46 8.02 -6.64 20.36
C ILE A 46 7.01 -6.38 21.50
N GLY A 47 5.89 -7.11 21.50
CA GLY A 47 4.87 -7.03 22.55
C GLY A 47 3.77 -6.00 22.33
N LYS A 48 3.75 -5.26 21.20
CA LYS A 48 2.60 -4.43 20.85
C LYS A 48 1.37 -5.27 20.56
N SER A 49 0.23 -4.78 21.01
CA SER A 49 -1.04 -5.47 20.84
C SER A 49 -1.49 -5.40 19.37
N SER A 50 -2.29 -6.38 18.93
CA SER A 50 -3.05 -6.28 17.69
C SER A 50 -4.21 -5.27 17.77
N LEU A 51 -4.30 -4.47 18.84
CA LEU A 51 -5.37 -3.53 19.13
C LEU A 51 -5.05 -2.11 18.64
N CYS A 52 -3.87 -1.90 18.06
CA CYS A 52 -3.46 -0.61 17.49
C CYS A 52 -3.39 0.54 18.50
N ASP A 53 -3.05 0.22 19.74
CA ASP A 53 -2.86 1.12 20.88
C ASP A 53 -1.45 1.75 20.90
N ASN A 54 -0.95 2.17 19.73
CA ASN A 54 0.34 2.84 19.64
C ASN A 54 0.33 4.14 20.46
N VAL A 55 1.34 4.33 21.33
CA VAL A 55 1.62 5.62 21.97
C VAL A 55 2.03 6.61 20.88
N VAL A 56 1.28 7.70 20.71
CA VAL A 56 1.52 8.67 19.62
C VAL A 56 2.28 9.89 20.10
N GLU A 57 2.20 10.22 21.37
CA GLU A 57 2.70 11.45 21.97
C GLU A 57 4.23 11.58 21.88
N GLU A 58 4.94 10.49 22.13
CA GLU A 58 6.40 10.44 21.99
C GLU A 58 6.83 10.59 20.53
N TYR A 59 6.12 9.96 19.60
CA TYR A 59 6.36 10.11 18.17
C TYR A 59 6.17 11.56 17.72
N LEU A 60 5.08 12.20 18.17
CA LEU A 60 4.80 13.61 17.89
C LEU A 60 5.93 14.52 18.40
N THR A 61 6.47 14.21 19.58
CA THR A 61 7.61 14.94 20.18
C THR A 61 8.88 14.77 19.33
N LEU A 62 9.16 13.55 18.86
CA LEU A 62 10.29 13.27 17.97
C LEU A 62 10.16 14.03 16.64
N ALA A 63 8.98 13.96 16.00
CA ALA A 63 8.72 14.63 14.74
C ALA A 63 8.83 16.16 14.85
N ALA A 64 8.27 16.75 15.92
CA ALA A 64 8.40 18.18 16.20
C ALA A 64 9.86 18.61 16.42
N THR A 65 10.64 17.79 17.13
CA THR A 65 12.08 18.04 17.36
C THR A 65 12.85 18.05 16.05
N GLN A 66 12.61 17.06 15.19
CA GLN A 66 13.28 16.97 13.88
C GLN A 66 12.90 18.12 12.96
N ARG A 67 11.63 18.54 12.95
CA ARG A 67 11.21 19.74 12.20
C ARG A 67 11.96 20.98 12.67
N ARG A 68 12.08 21.19 13.99
CA ARG A 68 12.81 22.33 14.56
C ARG A 68 14.29 22.31 14.14
N VAL A 69 14.96 21.16 14.27
CA VAL A 69 16.36 21.00 13.86
C VAL A 69 16.52 21.28 12.36
N ALA A 70 15.64 20.74 11.53
CA ALA A 70 15.64 20.94 10.09
C ALA A 70 15.53 22.41 9.68
N LEU A 71 14.65 23.17 10.34
CA LEU A 71 14.46 24.61 10.11
C LEU A 71 15.65 25.44 10.62
N GLN A 72 16.27 25.04 11.74
CA GLN A 72 17.47 25.70 12.28
C GLN A 72 18.68 25.53 11.37
N GLN A 73 18.85 24.35 10.77
CA GLN A 73 19.95 24.06 9.85
C GLN A 73 19.77 24.72 8.48
N ARG A 74 18.53 25.10 8.11
CA ARG A 74 18.17 25.64 6.79
C ARG A 74 17.26 26.88 6.93
N PRO A 75 17.77 27.98 7.51
CA PRO A 75 16.96 29.17 7.75
C PRO A 75 16.45 29.75 6.42
N GLY A 76 15.15 30.07 6.36
CA GLY A 76 14.51 30.64 5.18
C GLY A 76 14.12 29.63 4.09
N GLN A 77 14.45 28.34 4.24
CA GLN A 77 14.05 27.30 3.30
C GLN A 77 12.78 26.59 3.75
N ALA A 78 11.84 26.37 2.82
CA ALA A 78 10.70 25.50 3.06
C ALA A 78 11.18 24.04 3.15
N VAL A 79 10.91 23.39 4.28
CA VAL A 79 11.26 21.99 4.51
C VAL A 79 10.02 21.20 4.92
N ILE A 80 9.83 20.05 4.27
CA ILE A 80 8.85 19.06 4.69
C ILE A 80 9.53 17.90 5.41
N VAL A 81 8.89 17.39 6.45
CA VAL A 81 9.42 16.34 7.34
C VAL A 81 8.60 15.08 7.15
N GLY A 82 9.21 13.98 6.75
CA GLY A 82 8.52 12.71 6.55
C GLY A 82 8.96 11.60 7.50
N ASP A 83 8.10 10.61 7.70
CA ASP A 83 8.49 9.35 8.31
C ASP A 83 9.14 8.43 7.27
N TRP A 84 10.10 7.62 7.72
CA TRP A 84 10.66 6.56 6.89
C TRP A 84 10.79 5.28 7.71
N ALA A 85 10.09 4.24 7.28
CA ALA A 85 10.26 2.89 7.83
C ALA A 85 9.73 1.87 6.83
N SER A 86 10.59 0.96 6.40
CA SER A 86 10.27 0.00 5.34
C SER A 86 9.32 -1.13 5.75
N ALA A 87 9.04 -1.23 7.05
CA ALA A 87 8.10 -2.18 7.65
C ALA A 87 6.72 -1.55 7.94
N ASN A 88 6.54 -0.23 7.76
CA ASN A 88 5.25 0.41 8.03
C ASN A 88 4.15 -0.17 7.13
N LEU A 89 4.45 -0.50 5.87
CA LEU A 89 3.49 -1.09 4.93
C LEU A 89 2.84 -2.34 5.53
N GLN A 90 3.62 -3.22 6.17
CA GLN A 90 3.13 -4.47 6.72
C GLN A 90 2.59 -4.36 8.15
N CYS A 91 2.78 -3.20 8.78
CA CYS A 91 2.28 -2.91 10.11
C CYS A 91 0.78 -2.60 10.04
N LEU A 92 -0.03 -3.54 10.52
CA LEU A 92 -1.50 -3.46 10.45
C LEU A 92 -2.08 -2.21 11.12
N CYS A 93 -1.42 -1.75 12.19
CA CYS A 93 -1.87 -0.60 12.95
C CYS A 93 -1.30 0.73 12.45
N CYS A 94 -0.32 0.71 11.55
CA CYS A 94 0.37 1.92 11.13
C CYS A 94 -0.53 2.86 10.33
N ALA A 95 -1.46 2.32 9.53
CA ALA A 95 -2.41 3.16 8.79
C ALA A 95 -3.33 3.96 9.73
N VAL A 96 -3.89 3.30 10.77
CA VAL A 96 -4.67 3.97 11.81
C VAL A 96 -3.82 4.99 12.56
N SER A 97 -2.62 4.62 13.01
CA SER A 97 -1.76 5.53 13.77
C SER A 97 -1.39 6.78 12.96
N LEU A 98 -1.05 6.62 11.68
CA LEU A 98 -0.82 7.72 10.75
C LEU A 98 -2.06 8.61 10.57
N LYS A 99 -3.25 8.00 10.49
CA LYS A 99 -4.52 8.73 10.43
C LYS A 99 -4.84 9.44 11.76
N THR A 100 -4.48 8.88 12.89
CA THR A 100 -4.74 9.49 14.21
C THR A 100 -3.86 10.70 14.46
N ILE A 101 -2.55 10.61 14.19
CA ILE A 101 -1.63 11.74 14.38
C ILE A 101 -1.90 12.89 13.41
N ASN A 102 -2.66 12.60 12.35
CA ASN A 102 -2.95 13.52 11.29
C ASN A 102 -4.27 13.08 10.62
N PRO A 103 -5.43 13.50 11.13
CA PRO A 103 -6.72 13.06 10.60
C PRO A 103 -7.01 13.69 9.24
N ASP A 104 -6.66 14.96 9.11
CA ASP A 104 -6.95 15.73 7.91
C ASP A 104 -5.92 15.59 6.84
N LEU A 105 -4.68 15.18 7.17
CA LEU A 105 -3.60 14.92 6.21
C LEU A 105 -3.75 15.78 4.94
N LYS A 106 -3.77 17.09 5.16
CA LYS A 106 -3.76 18.17 4.18
C LYS A 106 -2.63 19.10 4.57
N VAL A 107 -1.49 19.07 3.88
CA VAL A 107 -0.43 20.05 4.15
C VAL A 107 -0.90 21.38 3.57
N ARG A 108 -0.75 22.45 4.36
CA ARG A 108 -1.02 23.84 3.98
C ARG A 108 -0.21 24.27 2.75
N PRO A 109 -0.68 25.27 1.98
CA PRO A 109 0.18 25.91 1.00
C PRO A 109 1.41 26.44 1.71
N SER A 110 2.58 26.09 1.17
CA SER A 110 3.74 26.93 1.39
C SER A 110 3.40 28.32 0.85
N PRO A 111 3.59 29.41 1.61
CA PRO A 111 3.41 30.77 1.10
C PRO A 111 4.35 31.12 -0.07
N LEU A 112 5.30 30.23 -0.41
CA LEU A 112 6.22 30.38 -1.55
C LEU A 112 5.73 29.68 -2.83
N ALA A 113 4.61 28.95 -2.80
CA ALA A 113 4.03 28.28 -3.96
C ALA A 113 2.91 29.13 -4.59
N ALA A 114 3.27 30.31 -5.12
CA ALA A 114 2.36 31.23 -5.81
C ALA A 114 1.85 30.75 -7.20
N TRP A 115 1.95 29.45 -7.51
CA TRP A 115 1.79 28.93 -8.88
C TRP A 115 0.76 27.80 -9.01
N GLN A 116 -0.07 27.53 -7.99
CA GLN A 116 -0.93 26.35 -8.02
C GLN A 116 -2.41 26.67 -7.86
N LEU A 117 -3.12 26.41 -8.97
CA LEU A 117 -4.56 26.45 -9.20
C LEU A 117 -5.36 25.77 -8.07
N ASP A 118 -6.42 26.43 -7.65
CA ASP A 118 -7.61 25.95 -6.95
C ASP A 118 -7.58 24.52 -6.36
N GLY A 119 -7.26 24.44 -5.05
CA GLY A 119 -8.23 23.84 -4.13
C GLY A 119 -8.15 22.35 -3.75
N ALA A 120 -7.07 21.61 -3.99
CA ALA A 120 -6.96 20.24 -3.47
C ALA A 120 -5.64 19.96 -2.74
N TRP A 121 -5.70 20.05 -1.41
CA TRP A 121 -4.67 19.65 -0.46
C TRP A 121 -4.75 18.13 -0.22
N ASP A 122 -3.64 17.41 -0.24
CA ASP A 122 -3.55 15.96 0.03
C ASP A 122 -2.18 15.60 0.62
N TYR A 123 -2.11 14.53 1.42
CA TYR A 123 -0.84 13.95 1.89
C TYR A 123 -0.29 12.89 0.96
N TRP A 124 0.96 12.55 1.22
CA TRP A 124 1.76 11.74 0.33
C TRP A 124 2.30 10.51 1.07
N LEU A 125 1.58 9.40 0.95
CA LEU A 125 2.07 8.08 1.31
C LEU A 125 2.85 7.51 0.14
N VAL A 126 4.07 7.06 0.41
CA VAL A 126 4.96 6.54 -0.64
C VAL A 126 5.25 5.09 -0.34
N VAL A 127 5.01 4.24 -1.33
CA VAL A 127 5.30 2.82 -1.29
C VAL A 127 6.22 2.48 -2.46
N VAL A 128 7.29 1.74 -2.22
CA VAL A 128 8.13 1.12 -3.23
C VAL A 128 7.86 -0.38 -3.24
N LEU A 129 7.43 -0.90 -4.38
CA LEU A 129 7.15 -2.32 -4.56
C LEU A 129 8.19 -2.99 -5.44
N ARG A 130 8.43 -4.27 -5.19
CA ARG A 130 9.28 -5.14 -6.01
C ARG A 130 8.46 -6.36 -6.40
N ASP A 131 8.82 -7.03 -7.49
CA ASP A 131 8.20 -8.32 -7.83
C ASP A 131 8.15 -9.21 -6.57
N PRO A 132 6.98 -9.74 -6.18
CA PRO A 132 6.81 -10.34 -4.87
C PRO A 132 7.64 -11.62 -4.69
N VAL A 133 7.91 -12.36 -5.78
CA VAL A 133 8.83 -13.51 -5.78
C VAL A 133 10.26 -13.04 -5.55
N GLN A 134 10.70 -12.01 -6.28
CA GLN A 134 12.04 -11.45 -6.10
C GLN A 134 12.24 -10.83 -4.71
N ARG A 135 11.21 -10.18 -4.16
CA ARG A 135 11.26 -9.65 -2.79
C ARG A 135 11.42 -10.77 -1.78
N ALA A 136 10.60 -11.83 -1.88
CA ALA A 136 10.67 -13.00 -1.00
C ALA A 136 12.07 -13.65 -1.05
N LEU A 137 12.61 -13.85 -2.25
CA LEU A 137 13.96 -14.36 -2.45
C LEU A 137 15.02 -13.43 -1.82
N SER A 138 14.89 -12.11 -2.01
CA SER A 138 15.83 -11.13 -1.44
C SER A 138 15.82 -11.13 0.08
N VAL A 139 14.65 -11.24 0.71
CA VAL A 139 14.55 -11.37 2.18
C VAL A 139 15.14 -12.69 2.65
N PHE A 140 14.80 -13.81 1.99
CA PHE A 140 15.34 -15.13 2.34
C PHE A 140 16.88 -15.13 2.31
N LEU A 141 17.49 -14.64 1.23
CA LEU A 141 18.94 -14.55 1.11
C LEU A 141 19.56 -13.61 2.15
N SER A 142 18.89 -12.48 2.44
CA SER A 142 19.35 -11.56 3.48
C SER A 142 19.32 -12.20 4.87
N ALA A 143 18.25 -12.92 5.21
CA ALA A 143 18.10 -13.63 6.48
C ALA A 143 19.12 -14.77 6.60
N LYS A 144 19.37 -15.49 5.51
CA LYS A 144 20.38 -16.56 5.46
C LYS A 144 21.80 -16.03 5.70
N ARG A 145 22.12 -14.83 5.19
CA ARG A 145 23.42 -14.18 5.35
C ARG A 145 23.61 -13.50 6.71
N ALA A 146 22.53 -13.14 7.40
CA ALA A 146 22.57 -12.44 8.68
C ALA A 146 22.87 -13.39 9.87
N ALA A 147 23.93 -14.19 9.76
CA ALA A 147 24.32 -15.17 10.77
C ALA A 147 24.42 -14.56 12.18
N GLY A 148 23.91 -15.28 13.18
CA GLY A 148 23.90 -14.81 14.58
C GLY A 148 22.80 -13.80 14.93
N THR A 149 21.89 -13.49 14.00
CA THR A 149 20.69 -12.67 14.27
C THR A 149 19.44 -13.53 14.35
N TRP A 150 18.39 -13.05 15.02
CA TRP A 150 17.11 -13.74 15.09
C TRP A 150 16.47 -14.00 13.70
N TRP A 151 16.78 -13.18 12.69
CA TRP A 151 16.34 -13.41 11.30
C TRP A 151 16.91 -14.70 10.71
N ASN A 152 18.13 -15.07 11.11
CA ASN A 152 18.79 -16.28 10.62
C ASN A 152 18.13 -17.55 11.16
N GLU A 153 17.58 -17.51 12.38
CA GLU A 153 16.92 -18.66 13.02
C GLU A 153 15.83 -19.29 12.15
N TRP A 154 15.09 -18.47 11.39
CA TRP A 154 14.03 -18.95 10.50
C TRP A 154 14.52 -19.61 9.21
N THR A 155 15.73 -19.30 8.77
CA THR A 155 16.22 -19.72 7.45
C THR A 155 17.45 -20.62 7.52
N LYS A 156 18.16 -20.68 8.65
CA LYS A 156 19.44 -21.40 8.79
C LYS A 156 19.36 -22.88 8.42
N ASN A 157 18.26 -23.55 8.77
CA ASN A 157 18.05 -24.97 8.50
C ASN A 157 17.24 -25.26 7.23
N HIS A 158 16.97 -24.24 6.42
CA HIS A 158 16.17 -24.39 5.21
C HIS A 158 16.94 -24.06 3.94
N THR A 159 16.63 -24.79 2.86
CA THR A 159 16.82 -24.28 1.49
C THR A 159 15.64 -23.37 1.16
N LEU A 160 15.71 -22.61 0.06
CA LEU A 160 14.54 -21.83 -0.36
C LEU A 160 13.32 -22.74 -0.55
N ALA A 161 13.51 -23.91 -1.17
CA ALA A 161 12.43 -24.86 -1.43
C ALA A 161 11.78 -25.37 -0.14
N SER A 162 12.58 -25.87 0.81
CA SER A 162 12.01 -26.40 2.06
C SER A 162 11.37 -25.31 2.92
N TYR A 163 11.85 -24.06 2.85
CA TYR A 163 11.20 -22.93 3.51
C TYR A 163 9.87 -22.57 2.85
N VAL A 164 9.84 -22.46 1.52
CA VAL A 164 8.62 -22.12 0.76
C VAL A 164 7.52 -23.16 0.99
N ASP A 165 7.85 -24.45 0.93
CA ASP A 165 6.87 -25.52 1.15
C ASP A 165 6.23 -25.42 2.56
N MET A 166 7.06 -25.25 3.59
CA MET A 166 6.61 -25.11 4.98
C MET A 166 5.76 -23.84 5.17
N GLU A 167 6.27 -22.69 4.73
CA GLU A 167 5.68 -21.39 5.02
C GLU A 167 4.38 -21.18 4.23
N LEU A 168 4.33 -21.59 2.96
CA LEU A 168 3.10 -21.52 2.17
C LEU A 168 2.02 -22.44 2.73
N ALA A 169 2.36 -23.63 3.23
CA ALA A 169 1.39 -24.49 3.91
C ALA A 169 0.82 -23.83 5.18
N SER A 170 1.67 -23.16 5.96
CA SER A 170 1.25 -22.39 7.14
C SER A 170 0.32 -21.23 6.76
N LEU A 171 0.74 -20.38 5.82
CA LEU A 171 -0.02 -19.23 5.34
C LEU A 171 -1.38 -19.63 4.77
N ARG A 172 -1.43 -20.66 3.91
CA ARG A 172 -2.68 -21.15 3.32
C ARG A 172 -3.67 -21.60 4.39
N ARG A 173 -3.21 -22.31 5.42
CA ARG A 173 -4.07 -22.71 6.56
C ARG A 173 -4.59 -21.50 7.32
N CYS A 174 -3.73 -20.52 7.64
CA CYS A 174 -4.16 -19.31 8.33
C CYS A 174 -5.21 -18.53 7.52
N VAL A 175 -4.93 -18.26 6.25
CA VAL A 175 -5.84 -17.54 5.35
C VAL A 175 -7.16 -18.31 5.15
N GLN A 176 -7.13 -19.64 5.08
CA GLN A 176 -8.34 -20.45 5.02
C GLN A 176 -9.22 -20.30 6.26
N VAL A 177 -8.62 -20.20 7.45
CA VAL A 177 -9.35 -19.92 8.70
C VAL A 177 -9.92 -18.50 8.67
N ALA A 178 -9.12 -17.49 8.29
CA ALA A 178 -9.56 -16.10 8.18
C ALA A 178 -10.77 -15.94 7.24
N ARG A 179 -10.78 -16.67 6.11
CA ARG A 179 -11.89 -16.63 5.13
C ARG A 179 -13.23 -17.11 5.70
N ARG A 180 -13.26 -17.90 6.78
CA ARG A 180 -14.52 -18.31 7.43
C ARG A 180 -15.29 -17.13 8.02
N PHE A 181 -14.59 -16.04 8.37
CA PHE A 181 -15.23 -14.82 8.85
C PHE A 181 -15.89 -14.01 7.73
N ARG A 182 -15.50 -14.22 6.46
CA ARG A 182 -16.13 -13.55 5.32
C ARG A 182 -17.57 -14.02 5.10
N THR A 183 -17.80 -15.34 5.19
CA THR A 183 -19.14 -15.92 5.07
C THR A 183 -20.08 -15.43 6.15
N SER A 184 -19.60 -15.32 7.39
CA SER A 184 -20.41 -14.79 8.50
C SER A 184 -20.75 -13.32 8.29
N ASN A 185 -19.79 -12.50 7.86
CA ASN A 185 -20.01 -11.08 7.57
C ASN A 185 -20.99 -10.87 6.41
N GLN A 186 -20.89 -11.67 5.35
CA GLN A 186 -21.79 -11.55 4.21
C GLN A 186 -23.23 -11.91 4.56
N VAL A 187 -23.44 -12.92 5.43
CA VAL A 187 -24.77 -13.23 5.96
C VAL A 187 -25.33 -12.06 6.77
N VAL A 188 -24.54 -11.49 7.68
CA VAL A 188 -24.96 -10.33 8.48
C VAL A 188 -25.28 -9.12 7.60
N ALA A 189 -24.44 -8.83 6.60
CA ALA A 189 -24.65 -7.74 5.65
C ALA A 189 -25.94 -7.94 4.83
N ASN A 190 -26.20 -9.16 4.37
CA ASN A 190 -27.44 -9.48 3.64
C ASN A 190 -28.69 -9.29 4.51
N ILE A 191 -28.63 -9.69 5.79
CA ILE A 191 -29.73 -9.48 6.75
C ILE A 191 -29.94 -7.98 6.99
N ALA A 192 -28.87 -7.22 7.20
CA ALA A 192 -28.94 -5.77 7.40
C ALA A 192 -29.52 -5.04 6.18
N ALA A 193 -29.10 -5.43 4.97
CA ALA A 193 -29.62 -4.88 3.71
C ALA A 193 -31.11 -5.19 3.54
N ALA A 194 -31.55 -6.41 3.86
CA ALA A 194 -32.96 -6.78 3.83
C ALA A 194 -33.80 -5.98 4.83
N ALA A 195 -33.30 -5.79 6.06
CA ALA A 195 -33.96 -4.97 7.08
C ALA A 195 -34.05 -3.48 6.67
N ALA A 196 -32.99 -2.93 6.07
CA ALA A 196 -32.99 -1.57 5.55
C ALA A 196 -33.99 -1.38 4.40
N ALA A 197 -34.06 -2.34 3.48
CA ALA A 197 -35.03 -2.34 2.38
C ALA A 197 -36.47 -2.39 2.91
N GLU A 198 -36.77 -3.22 3.91
CA GLU A 198 -38.10 -3.27 4.51
C GLU A 198 -38.45 -1.98 5.26
N ARG A 199 -37.49 -1.40 5.99
CA ARG A 199 -37.69 -0.10 6.64
C ARG A 199 -37.98 1.01 5.62
N ALA A 200 -37.25 1.04 4.49
CA ALA A 200 -37.51 1.98 3.41
C ALA A 200 -38.90 1.78 2.79
N ARG A 201 -39.35 0.52 2.66
CA ARG A 201 -40.69 0.17 2.17
C ARG A 201 -41.79 0.67 3.11
N LEU A 202 -41.61 0.51 4.42
CA LEU A 202 -42.55 1.00 5.44
C LEU A 202 -42.61 2.53 5.45
N LEU A 203 -41.46 3.21 5.40
CA LEU A 203 -41.42 4.68 5.32
C LEU A 203 -42.07 5.21 4.04
N ALA A 204 -41.88 4.53 2.90
CA ALA A 204 -42.56 4.88 1.66
C ALA A 204 -44.08 4.66 1.74
N ALA A 205 -44.53 3.60 2.42
CA ALA A 205 -45.95 3.36 2.66
C ALA A 205 -46.58 4.40 3.59
N GLU A 206 -45.87 4.81 4.66
CA GLU A 206 -46.28 5.89 5.56
C GLU A 206 -46.37 7.24 4.82
N ALA A 207 -45.37 7.56 3.99
CA ALA A 207 -45.38 8.77 3.17
C ALA A 207 -46.53 8.78 2.16
N ALA A 208 -46.84 7.63 1.54
CA ALA A 208 -47.98 7.49 0.64
C ALA A 208 -49.32 7.65 1.38
N GLY A 209 -49.45 7.09 2.57
CA GLY A 209 -50.63 7.28 3.44
C GLY A 209 -50.81 8.74 3.89
N GLY A 210 -49.71 9.41 4.27
CA GLY A 210 -49.72 10.83 4.62
C GLY A 210 -50.13 11.72 3.43
N ALA A 211 -49.67 11.42 2.22
CA ALA A 211 -50.07 12.13 1.02
C ALA A 211 -51.57 12.00 0.72
N GLN A 212 -52.15 10.79 0.90
CA GLN A 212 -53.59 10.59 0.76
C GLN A 212 -54.40 11.38 1.80
N GLN A 213 -53.95 11.38 3.06
CA GLN A 213 -54.63 12.14 4.13
C GLN A 213 -54.54 13.65 3.88
N GLN A 214 -53.40 14.14 3.40
CA GLN A 214 -53.25 15.55 3.03
C GLN A 214 -54.16 15.93 1.87
N GLN A 215 -54.26 15.09 0.83
CA GLN A 215 -55.18 15.29 -0.28
C GLN A 215 -56.66 15.33 0.17
N GLN A 216 -57.07 14.43 1.07
CA GLN A 216 -58.41 14.45 1.66
C GLN A 216 -58.66 15.72 2.48
N SER A 217 -57.69 16.16 3.29
CA SER A 217 -57.81 17.41 4.06
C SER A 217 -57.89 18.66 3.18
N GLN A 218 -57.17 18.67 2.05
CA GLN A 218 -57.26 19.74 1.06
C GLN A 218 -58.64 19.75 0.39
N GLN A 219 -59.17 18.59 -0.01
CA GLN A 219 -60.53 18.48 -0.56
C GLN A 219 -61.59 18.96 0.43
N GLN A 220 -61.47 18.61 1.72
CA GLN A 220 -62.36 19.12 2.77
C GLN A 220 -62.23 20.65 2.95
N ARG A 221 -61.01 21.20 2.89
CA ARG A 221 -60.81 22.66 2.94
C ARG A 221 -61.42 23.37 1.73
N TYR A 222 -61.28 22.82 0.52
CA TYR A 222 -61.93 23.36 -0.68
C TYR A 222 -63.45 23.37 -0.53
N GLN A 223 -64.04 22.27 -0.06
CA GLN A 223 -65.49 22.21 0.21
C GLN A 223 -65.94 23.21 1.28
N TYR A 224 -65.12 23.44 2.31
CA TYR A 224 -65.43 24.41 3.36
C TYR A 224 -65.29 25.86 2.89
N GLN A 225 -64.30 26.16 2.03
CA GLN A 225 -64.12 27.48 1.42
C GLN A 225 -65.24 27.82 0.43
N GLU A 226 -65.77 26.84 -0.31
CA GLU A 226 -66.99 27.06 -1.13
C GLU A 226 -68.20 27.45 -0.27
N GLN A 227 -68.25 27.03 1.00
CA GLN A 227 -69.33 27.38 1.93
C GLN A 227 -69.10 28.71 2.66
N GLN A 228 -67.87 29.23 2.69
CA GLN A 228 -67.52 30.46 3.39
C GLN A 228 -66.95 31.49 2.41
N GLY A 229 -67.81 32.39 1.96
CA GLY A 229 -67.46 33.49 1.06
C GLY A 229 -66.22 34.29 1.54
N THR A 230 -65.19 34.23 0.70
CA THR A 230 -64.11 35.21 0.43
C THR A 230 -63.76 36.22 1.53
N ALA A 231 -62.67 35.93 2.27
CA ALA A 231 -61.81 36.93 2.88
C ALA A 231 -60.33 36.58 2.62
N THR A 232 -59.60 37.52 2.04
CA THR A 232 -58.21 37.44 1.58
C THR A 232 -57.22 37.73 2.72
N ALA A 233 -56.14 36.94 2.86
CA ALA A 233 -54.94 37.38 3.56
C ALA A 233 -53.68 36.59 3.14
N ASP A 234 -52.60 37.36 2.97
CA ASP A 234 -51.19 37.03 2.69
C ASP A 234 -50.56 35.98 3.60
N THR A 235 -49.50 35.31 3.13
CA THR A 235 -48.38 34.88 4.00
C THR A 235 -47.08 34.61 3.22
N ASP A 236 -45.99 35.15 3.78
CA ASP A 236 -44.59 35.02 3.38
C ASP A 236 -43.98 33.64 3.70
N GLY A 237 -43.07 33.17 2.83
CA GLY A 237 -42.40 31.88 2.92
C GLY A 237 -40.98 31.95 3.51
N ILE A 238 -40.77 31.21 4.60
CA ILE A 238 -39.45 30.94 5.21
C ILE A 238 -38.93 29.60 4.67
N SER A 239 -37.75 29.62 4.04
CA SER A 239 -37.04 28.45 3.51
C SER A 239 -36.11 27.86 4.57
N SER A 240 -36.35 26.60 4.98
CA SER A 240 -35.46 25.83 5.86
C SER A 240 -34.69 24.76 5.07
N THR A 241 -33.36 24.86 5.06
CA THR A 241 -32.46 23.84 4.51
C THR A 241 -31.95 22.94 5.62
N SER A 242 -32.43 21.69 5.66
CA SER A 242 -31.92 20.63 6.53
C SER A 242 -30.75 19.91 5.85
N GLY A 243 -29.55 20.08 6.39
CA GLY A 243 -28.36 19.32 5.98
C GLY A 243 -28.43 17.89 6.50
N ALA A 244 -28.45 16.92 5.58
CA ALA A 244 -28.35 15.51 5.90
C ALA A 244 -26.90 15.18 6.33
N VAL A 245 -26.72 14.90 7.61
CA VAL A 245 -25.51 14.28 8.14
C VAL A 245 -25.56 12.80 7.74
N SER A 246 -24.63 12.37 6.88
CA SER A 246 -24.49 10.95 6.57
C SER A 246 -23.92 10.24 7.80
N ASP A 247 -24.76 9.46 8.49
CA ASP A 247 -24.36 8.50 9.51
C ASP A 247 -23.52 7.38 8.86
N ALA A 248 -22.23 7.66 8.64
CA ALA A 248 -21.27 6.64 8.27
C ALA A 248 -20.98 5.79 9.51
N VAL A 249 -21.69 4.67 9.64
CA VAL A 249 -21.37 3.59 10.58
C VAL A 249 -19.87 3.31 10.48
N PRO A 250 -19.11 3.31 11.59
CA PRO A 250 -17.69 2.98 11.55
C PRO A 250 -17.51 1.59 10.96
N HIS A 251 -17.00 1.52 9.73
CA HIS A 251 -16.69 0.24 9.12
C HIS A 251 -15.46 -0.35 9.82
N GLY A 252 -15.63 -1.53 10.43
CA GLY A 252 -14.56 -2.53 10.49
C GLY A 252 -13.68 -2.59 11.76
N TRP A 253 -13.16 -3.79 12.00
CA TRP A 253 -12.12 -4.06 12.99
C TRP A 253 -10.78 -3.57 12.41
N GLY A 254 -10.03 -2.77 13.16
CA GLY A 254 -8.70 -2.33 12.75
C GLY A 254 -8.71 -1.60 11.41
N GLY A 255 -8.99 -0.31 11.45
CA GLY A 255 -8.62 0.57 10.36
C GLY A 255 -9.47 0.56 9.08
N GLY A 256 -10.78 0.33 9.19
CA GLY A 256 -11.66 0.41 8.02
C GLY A 256 -11.78 -0.89 7.21
N MET A 257 -11.04 -1.95 7.58
CA MET A 257 -11.16 -3.27 6.97
C MET A 257 -12.25 -4.10 7.62
N ASP A 258 -12.92 -4.98 6.87
CA ASP A 258 -13.83 -5.95 7.48
C ASP A 258 -13.06 -6.98 8.33
N LEU A 259 -13.74 -7.66 9.27
CA LEU A 259 -13.08 -8.64 10.15
C LEU A 259 -12.32 -9.72 9.37
N SER A 260 -12.84 -10.17 8.23
CA SER A 260 -12.19 -11.21 7.42
C SER A 260 -10.93 -10.70 6.74
N GLU A 261 -10.95 -9.47 6.23
CA GLU A 261 -9.79 -8.79 5.66
C GLU A 261 -8.73 -8.52 6.73
N TRP A 262 -9.15 -8.09 7.92
CA TRP A 262 -8.27 -7.90 9.07
C TRP A 262 -7.58 -9.20 9.51
N MET A 263 -8.34 -10.30 9.62
CA MET A 263 -7.80 -11.63 9.95
C MET A 263 -6.85 -12.14 8.85
N GLU A 264 -7.19 -11.92 7.58
CA GLU A 264 -6.33 -12.28 6.45
C GLU A 264 -5.02 -11.46 6.47
N ALA A 265 -5.09 -10.16 6.77
CA ALA A 265 -3.93 -9.30 6.92
C ALA A 265 -3.01 -9.75 8.08
N GLN A 266 -3.57 -10.19 9.22
CA GLN A 266 -2.80 -10.80 10.31
C GLN A 266 -2.03 -12.04 9.89
N CYS A 267 -2.64 -12.92 9.09
CA CYS A 267 -1.95 -14.09 8.57
C CYS A 267 -0.71 -13.70 7.75
N TYR A 268 -0.85 -12.71 6.86
CA TYR A 268 0.28 -12.25 6.06
C TYR A 268 1.31 -11.47 6.87
N SER A 269 0.91 -10.67 7.86
CA SER A 269 1.83 -9.86 8.67
C SER A 269 2.74 -10.73 9.55
N GLN A 270 2.28 -11.90 9.99
CA GLN A 270 3.08 -12.86 10.76
C GLN A 270 4.17 -13.54 9.92
N SER A 271 3.97 -13.63 8.60
CA SER A 271 4.96 -14.19 7.66
C SER A 271 5.85 -13.10 7.06
N HIS A 272 6.95 -12.81 7.74
CA HIS A 272 7.89 -11.75 7.38
C HIS A 272 8.57 -11.94 6.01
N LEU A 273 8.77 -13.19 5.60
CA LEU A 273 9.44 -13.52 4.34
C LEU A 273 8.44 -13.55 3.18
N LEU A 274 7.41 -14.39 3.28
CA LEU A 274 6.47 -14.62 2.19
C LEU A 274 5.22 -13.74 2.29
N GLY A 275 4.59 -13.67 3.46
CA GLY A 275 3.32 -12.95 3.60
C GLY A 275 3.44 -11.45 3.33
N TRP A 276 4.55 -10.84 3.72
CA TRP A 276 4.84 -9.41 3.50
C TRP A 276 4.89 -8.96 2.02
N SER A 277 4.93 -9.90 1.08
CA SER A 277 4.86 -9.64 -0.37
C SER A 277 3.41 -9.64 -0.91
N ALA A 278 2.39 -9.95 -0.10
CA ALA A 278 0.97 -9.84 -0.46
C ALA A 278 0.51 -8.36 -0.41
N TYR A 279 1.08 -7.52 -1.28
CA TYR A 279 0.99 -6.06 -1.15
C TYR A 279 -0.43 -5.51 -1.23
N ASP A 280 -1.33 -6.11 -2.00
CA ASP A 280 -2.73 -5.67 -2.12
C ASP A 280 -3.46 -5.73 -0.79
N VAL A 281 -3.11 -6.68 0.09
CA VAL A 281 -3.73 -6.80 1.42
C VAL A 281 -3.33 -5.61 2.28
N PHE A 282 -2.04 -5.31 2.34
CA PHE A 282 -1.52 -4.19 3.11
C PHE A 282 -1.93 -2.84 2.53
N LEU A 283 -1.90 -2.69 1.21
CA LEU A 283 -2.38 -1.48 0.56
C LEU A 283 -3.89 -1.28 0.74
N SER A 284 -4.69 -2.35 0.88
CA SER A 284 -6.12 -2.23 1.21
C SER A 284 -6.30 -1.51 2.55
N ASN A 285 -5.48 -1.85 3.56
CA ASN A 285 -5.49 -1.20 4.87
C ASN A 285 -5.25 0.31 4.76
N TYR A 286 -4.23 0.72 4.00
CA TYR A 286 -3.95 2.14 3.78
C TYR A 286 -5.06 2.84 2.97
N LEU A 287 -5.57 2.19 1.91
CA LEU A 287 -6.65 2.75 1.08
C LEU A 287 -8.01 2.84 1.81
N ALA A 288 -8.18 2.14 2.92
CA ALA A 288 -9.36 2.29 3.79
C ALA A 288 -9.33 3.61 4.60
N HIS A 289 -8.14 4.20 4.79
CA HIS A 289 -7.94 5.43 5.56
C HIS A 289 -7.62 6.66 4.73
N PHE A 290 -6.98 6.44 3.57
CA PHE A 290 -6.44 7.48 2.72
C PHE A 290 -6.97 7.31 1.31
N PRO A 291 -7.51 8.37 0.68
CA PRO A 291 -7.96 8.29 -0.70
C PRO A 291 -6.79 7.92 -1.62
N PRO A 292 -7.04 7.23 -2.75
CA PRO A 292 -6.00 6.77 -3.66
C PRO A 292 -4.99 7.83 -4.13
N ARG A 293 -5.45 9.08 -4.32
CA ARG A 293 -4.60 10.22 -4.70
C ARG A 293 -3.50 10.56 -3.68
N GLN A 294 -3.68 10.13 -2.42
CA GLN A 294 -2.69 10.29 -1.35
C GLN A 294 -1.64 9.19 -1.33
N LEU A 295 -1.67 8.24 -2.28
CA LEU A 295 -0.77 7.10 -2.32
C LEU A 295 0.01 7.07 -3.64
N LEU A 296 1.33 7.24 -3.55
CA LEU A 296 2.26 7.00 -4.64
C LEU A 296 2.85 5.60 -4.51
N VAL A 297 2.69 4.80 -5.55
CA VAL A 297 3.41 3.53 -5.70
C VAL A 297 4.54 3.71 -6.71
N LEU A 298 5.77 3.52 -6.25
CA LEU A 298 6.99 3.41 -7.05
C LEU A 298 7.38 1.94 -7.20
N TYR A 299 8.15 1.63 -8.23
CA TYR A 299 8.61 0.27 -8.48
C TYR A 299 10.14 0.18 -8.43
N ALA A 300 10.63 -0.89 -7.80
CA ALA A 300 12.05 -1.15 -7.64
C ALA A 300 12.79 -1.27 -8.99
N SER A 301 12.12 -1.79 -10.03
CA SER A 301 12.69 -1.88 -11.39
C SER A 301 12.93 -0.51 -12.01
N GLN A 302 11.98 0.42 -11.86
CA GLN A 302 12.14 1.81 -12.28
C GLN A 302 13.25 2.50 -11.48
N LEU A 303 13.30 2.30 -10.15
CA LEU A 303 14.35 2.88 -9.31
C LEU A 303 15.74 2.34 -9.69
N ALA A 304 15.84 1.08 -10.10
CA ALA A 304 17.09 0.45 -10.51
C ALA A 304 17.59 0.97 -11.88
N THR A 305 16.67 1.14 -12.83
CA THR A 305 16.99 1.47 -14.23
C THR A 305 16.96 2.98 -14.52
N GLN A 306 16.10 3.73 -13.84
CA GLN A 306 15.84 5.16 -14.04
C GLN A 306 15.71 5.88 -12.68
N PRO A 307 16.76 5.88 -11.84
CA PRO A 307 16.70 6.42 -10.48
C PRO A 307 16.30 7.90 -10.45
N ALA A 308 16.82 8.72 -11.36
CA ALA A 308 16.48 10.15 -11.42
C ALA A 308 14.98 10.37 -11.70
N ALA A 309 14.38 9.58 -12.59
CA ALA A 309 12.95 9.66 -12.89
C ALA A 309 12.09 9.23 -11.70
N ALA A 310 12.46 8.16 -10.99
CA ALA A 310 11.75 7.70 -9.81
C ALA A 310 11.77 8.73 -8.67
N VAL A 311 12.90 9.42 -8.47
CA VAL A 311 13.01 10.45 -7.43
C VAL A 311 12.31 11.74 -7.87
N ALA A 312 12.38 12.13 -9.14
CA ALA A 312 11.60 13.25 -9.66
C ALA A 312 10.08 13.00 -9.51
N GLN A 313 9.62 11.76 -9.70
CA GLN A 313 8.23 11.38 -9.46
C GLN A 313 7.85 11.52 -7.97
N LEU A 314 8.74 11.11 -7.06
CA LEU A 314 8.56 11.33 -5.62
C LEU A 314 8.44 12.82 -5.30
N GLU A 315 9.32 13.66 -5.84
CA GLU A 315 9.32 15.10 -5.53
C GLU A 315 8.12 15.84 -6.10
N ALA A 316 7.74 15.52 -7.33
CA ALA A 316 6.54 16.04 -7.95
C ALA A 316 5.29 15.65 -7.15
N PHE A 317 5.24 14.41 -6.69
CA PHE A 317 4.18 13.94 -5.80
C PHE A 317 4.20 14.70 -4.47
N LEU A 318 5.37 14.90 -3.84
CA LEU A 318 5.50 15.65 -2.59
C LEU A 318 5.29 17.17 -2.74
N GLY A 319 5.21 17.69 -3.96
CA GLY A 319 5.11 19.13 -4.22
C GLY A 319 6.38 19.91 -3.84
N VAL A 320 7.55 19.26 -3.84
CA VAL A 320 8.84 19.91 -3.53
C VAL A 320 9.62 20.23 -4.80
N PRO A 321 10.46 21.28 -4.80
CA PRO A 321 11.35 21.55 -5.92
C PRO A 321 12.28 20.35 -6.19
N PRO A 322 12.62 20.09 -7.47
CA PRO A 322 13.51 19.00 -7.81
C PRO A 322 14.91 19.20 -7.22
N GLY A 323 15.47 18.13 -6.66
CA GLY A 323 16.84 18.09 -6.14
C GLY A 323 17.91 18.12 -7.24
N ASN A 324 19.17 18.28 -6.83
CA ASN A 324 20.30 18.26 -7.76
C ASN A 324 20.82 16.82 -7.97
N TYR A 325 20.40 16.22 -9.09
CA TYR A 325 20.73 14.83 -9.45
C TYR A 325 21.88 14.66 -10.42
N SER A 326 22.60 15.72 -10.74
CA SER A 326 23.72 15.68 -11.69
C SER A 326 24.78 14.65 -11.26
N ARG A 327 24.92 14.42 -9.96
CA ARG A 327 25.81 13.41 -9.37
C ARG A 327 25.25 11.98 -9.39
N LEU A 328 23.93 11.83 -9.47
CA LEU A 328 23.29 10.53 -9.62
C LEU A 328 23.52 9.96 -11.02
N GLY A 329 23.56 10.79 -12.06
CA GLY A 329 23.83 10.36 -13.44
C GLY A 329 25.21 9.72 -13.62
N ALA A 330 26.27 10.29 -13.03
CA ALA A 330 27.61 9.71 -13.07
C ALA A 330 27.72 8.43 -12.22
N ALA A 331 27.12 8.40 -11.02
CA ALA A 331 27.12 7.20 -10.17
C ALA A 331 26.21 6.09 -10.74
N ALA A 332 25.13 6.44 -11.43
CA ALA A 332 24.23 5.51 -12.09
C ALA A 332 24.79 4.98 -13.42
N ALA A 333 25.58 5.77 -14.14
CA ALA A 333 26.30 5.32 -15.34
C ALA A 333 27.53 4.48 -14.99
N VAL A 334 28.30 4.85 -13.95
CA VAL A 334 29.44 4.04 -13.48
C VAL A 334 28.96 2.70 -12.92
N ALA A 335 27.87 2.66 -12.14
CA ALA A 335 27.28 1.41 -11.68
C ALA A 335 26.55 0.60 -12.79
N ALA A 336 26.44 1.13 -14.01
CA ALA A 336 25.96 0.40 -15.20
C ALA A 336 27.14 -0.08 -16.07
N GLY A 337 28.27 0.64 -16.08
CA GLY A 337 29.48 0.30 -16.83
C GLY A 337 30.49 -0.58 -16.08
N THR A 338 30.52 -0.57 -14.74
CA THR A 338 31.46 -1.37 -13.94
C THR A 338 30.84 -2.67 -13.40
N ALA A 339 30.03 -3.34 -14.21
CA ALA A 339 29.60 -4.72 -13.96
C ALA A 339 30.73 -5.76 -14.19
N ALA A 340 31.97 -5.31 -14.40
CA ALA A 340 33.12 -6.16 -14.69
C ALA A 340 34.02 -6.47 -13.48
N GLN A 341 34.11 -5.66 -12.42
CA GLN A 341 35.06 -5.92 -11.33
C GLN A 341 34.59 -5.43 -9.95
N GLY A 342 34.21 -6.39 -9.08
CA GLY A 342 34.71 -6.42 -7.70
C GLY A 342 34.01 -5.63 -6.58
N SER A 343 32.80 -5.07 -6.76
CA SER A 343 32.09 -4.41 -5.64
C SER A 343 30.61 -4.78 -5.62
N SER A 344 30.19 -5.44 -4.54
CA SER A 344 28.83 -5.93 -4.25
C SER A 344 27.82 -4.80 -4.00
N SER A 345 27.58 -4.00 -5.03
CA SER A 345 26.69 -2.84 -5.03
C SER A 345 25.23 -3.25 -5.16
N MET A 346 24.35 -2.51 -4.47
CA MET A 346 22.89 -2.65 -4.37
C MET A 346 22.12 -2.99 -5.67
N ARG A 347 22.70 -2.76 -6.85
CA ARG A 347 22.09 -3.10 -8.16
C ARG A 347 22.09 -4.58 -8.50
N ASP A 348 23.12 -5.34 -8.11
CA ASP A 348 23.18 -6.78 -8.39
C ASP A 348 22.02 -7.54 -7.71
N CYS A 349 21.50 -6.99 -6.62
CA CYS A 349 20.36 -7.52 -5.87
C CYS A 349 18.99 -7.07 -6.41
N LEU A 350 18.91 -6.17 -7.41
CA LEU A 350 17.63 -5.65 -7.94
C LEU A 350 17.18 -6.31 -9.25
N GLY A 351 18.08 -7.01 -9.97
CA GLY A 351 17.76 -7.74 -11.20
C GLY A 351 17.52 -9.25 -10.99
N TRP A 352 16.97 -9.92 -12.01
CA TRP A 352 16.68 -11.37 -12.03
C TRP A 352 17.92 -12.27 -11.84
N HIS A 353 19.12 -11.73 -12.08
CA HIS A 353 20.38 -12.47 -12.09
C HIS A 353 21.03 -12.68 -10.71
N CYS A 354 20.42 -12.19 -9.62
CA CYS A 354 20.98 -12.29 -8.28
C CYS A 354 21.17 -13.75 -7.81
N ALA A 355 20.32 -14.69 -8.27
CA ALA A 355 20.43 -16.10 -7.90
C ALA A 355 21.62 -16.83 -8.55
N LEU A 356 22.19 -16.28 -9.64
CA LEU A 356 23.22 -16.96 -10.42
C LEU A 356 24.65 -16.68 -9.93
N LYS A 357 24.88 -15.59 -9.19
CA LYS A 357 26.24 -15.15 -8.82
C LYS A 357 26.68 -15.48 -7.39
N SER A 358 25.77 -15.93 -6.52
CA SER A 358 26.09 -16.15 -5.09
C SER A 358 26.05 -17.60 -4.63
N GLU A 359 26.06 -18.57 -5.56
CA GLU A 359 26.40 -19.94 -5.16
C GLU A 359 27.91 -20.04 -4.93
N PRO A 360 28.37 -20.74 -3.88
CA PRO A 360 29.77 -21.14 -3.78
C PRO A 360 30.13 -21.88 -5.08
N LYS A 361 31.32 -21.61 -5.63
CA LYS A 361 31.86 -22.40 -6.75
C LYS A 361 31.63 -23.89 -6.44
N PRO A 362 30.98 -24.65 -7.35
CA PRO A 362 30.73 -26.06 -7.11
C PRO A 362 32.07 -26.76 -6.95
N THR A 363 32.29 -27.41 -5.81
CA THR A 363 33.24 -28.51 -5.75
C THR A 363 32.79 -29.54 -6.78
N ALA A 364 33.73 -29.91 -7.65
CA ALA A 364 33.59 -30.80 -8.79
C ALA A 364 32.50 -31.86 -8.65
N ASP A 365 31.31 -31.56 -9.16
CA ASP A 365 30.36 -32.48 -9.82
C ASP A 365 29.36 -31.59 -10.57
N GLY A 366 29.45 -31.65 -11.90
CA GLY A 366 29.09 -30.55 -12.79
C GLY A 366 27.60 -30.26 -12.94
N PHE A 367 27.27 -28.98 -13.08
CA PHE A 367 26.09 -28.51 -13.81
C PHE A 367 26.43 -27.21 -14.55
N SER A 368 26.11 -27.19 -15.85
CA SER A 368 26.35 -26.09 -16.79
C SER A 368 25.14 -25.16 -16.89
N GLU A 369 25.43 -23.91 -17.22
CA GLU A 369 24.57 -22.73 -17.29
C GLU A 369 23.36 -22.89 -18.23
N THR A 370 22.18 -22.38 -17.82
CA THR A 370 21.16 -21.70 -18.66
C THR A 370 19.90 -21.37 -17.82
N GLY A 371 19.95 -20.30 -17.02
CA GLY A 371 18.87 -19.89 -16.11
C GLY A 371 17.82 -18.92 -16.68
N SER A 372 17.92 -18.51 -17.95
CA SER A 372 17.03 -17.49 -18.55
C SER A 372 15.62 -17.97 -18.91
N SER A 373 15.29 -19.27 -18.76
CA SER A 373 14.06 -19.85 -19.34
C SER A 373 13.05 -20.41 -18.33
N ALA A 374 13.34 -20.43 -17.02
CA ALA A 374 12.50 -21.17 -16.06
C ALA A 374 11.12 -20.56 -15.78
N ILE A 375 10.92 -19.26 -16.02
CA ILE A 375 9.65 -18.57 -15.77
C ILE A 375 8.83 -18.41 -17.06
N THR A 376 9.50 -18.28 -18.21
CA THR A 376 8.84 -18.38 -19.52
C THR A 376 8.32 -19.80 -19.78
N ALA A 377 9.04 -20.84 -19.31
CA ALA A 377 8.64 -22.24 -19.49
C ALA A 377 7.50 -22.70 -18.55
N ALA A 378 7.23 -22.00 -17.45
CA ALA A 378 6.12 -22.35 -16.55
C ALA A 378 4.75 -21.92 -17.10
N SER A 379 4.71 -20.96 -18.04
CA SER A 379 3.49 -20.40 -18.62
C SER A 379 3.19 -20.87 -20.05
N SER A 380 4.07 -21.66 -20.68
CA SER A 380 3.83 -22.24 -22.01
C SER A 380 3.27 -23.67 -21.90
N THR A 381 1.96 -23.81 -22.03
CA THR A 381 1.22 -25.09 -21.94
C THR A 381 1.38 -26.01 -23.17
N THR A 382 2.48 -25.94 -23.92
CA THR A 382 2.64 -26.77 -25.13
C THR A 382 4.10 -27.14 -25.38
N GLY A 383 4.42 -28.40 -25.09
CA GLY A 383 5.47 -29.19 -25.76
C GLY A 383 6.93 -28.90 -25.38
N GLY A 384 7.42 -29.52 -24.31
CA GLY A 384 8.87 -29.68 -24.08
C GLY A 384 9.29 -29.64 -22.61
N ARG A 385 9.07 -30.72 -21.85
CA ARG A 385 9.61 -30.87 -20.48
C ARG A 385 11.12 -31.07 -20.54
N SER A 386 11.88 -29.97 -20.44
CA SER A 386 13.32 -30.01 -20.18
C SER A 386 13.60 -30.16 -18.68
N ALA A 387 14.61 -30.94 -18.32
CA ALA A 387 14.99 -31.31 -16.95
C ALA A 387 15.22 -30.12 -15.98
N ALA A 388 15.38 -28.89 -16.49
CA ALA A 388 15.48 -27.66 -15.71
C ALA A 388 14.22 -27.35 -14.87
N SER A 389 13.05 -27.84 -15.26
CA SER A 389 11.79 -27.66 -14.51
C SER A 389 11.68 -28.56 -13.27
N SER A 390 12.69 -29.38 -12.96
CA SER A 390 12.65 -30.36 -11.84
C SER A 390 13.42 -29.93 -10.59
N SER A 391 14.27 -28.89 -10.65
CA SER A 391 15.09 -28.50 -9.50
C SER A 391 14.22 -28.01 -8.32
N PRO A 392 14.60 -28.30 -7.06
CA PRO A 392 13.88 -27.79 -5.89
C PRO A 392 13.72 -26.27 -5.91
N PHE A 393 14.75 -25.53 -6.35
CA PHE A 393 14.70 -24.08 -6.47
C PHE A 393 13.66 -23.61 -7.50
N ALA A 394 13.64 -24.20 -8.70
CA ALA A 394 12.65 -23.85 -9.73
C ALA A 394 11.23 -24.13 -9.26
N ARG A 395 11.01 -25.26 -8.57
CA ARG A 395 9.71 -25.57 -7.95
C ARG A 395 9.29 -24.54 -6.91
N ALA A 396 10.22 -24.08 -6.06
CA ALA A 396 9.94 -23.06 -5.06
C ALA A 396 9.54 -21.72 -5.70
N VAL A 397 10.27 -21.28 -6.73
CA VAL A 397 9.96 -20.05 -7.48
C VAL A 397 8.60 -20.15 -8.16
N ALA A 398 8.29 -21.28 -8.81
CA ALA A 398 6.99 -21.51 -9.42
C ALA A 398 5.86 -21.49 -8.38
N ALA A 399 6.05 -22.13 -7.22
CA ALA A 399 5.06 -22.14 -6.14
C ALA A 399 4.80 -20.73 -5.58
N LEU A 400 5.84 -19.91 -5.45
CA LEU A 400 5.71 -18.50 -5.07
C LEU A 400 4.98 -17.68 -6.14
N ALA A 401 5.31 -17.88 -7.41
CA ALA A 401 4.63 -17.20 -8.52
C ALA A 401 3.14 -17.54 -8.55
N GLU A 402 2.78 -18.82 -8.42
CA GLU A 402 1.40 -19.27 -8.32
C GLU A 402 0.69 -18.66 -7.10
N PHE A 403 1.34 -18.65 -5.95
CA PHE A 403 0.80 -18.06 -4.72
C PHE A 403 0.53 -16.56 -4.85
N TYR A 404 1.45 -15.80 -5.46
CA TYR A 404 1.29 -14.34 -5.62
C TYR A 404 0.46 -13.92 -6.82
N ALA A 405 0.18 -14.81 -7.78
CA ALA A 405 -0.62 -14.49 -8.97
C ALA A 405 -1.95 -13.76 -8.67
N PRO A 406 -2.81 -14.21 -7.73
CA PRO A 406 -4.05 -13.49 -7.42
C PRO A 406 -3.80 -12.09 -6.83
N HIS A 407 -2.73 -11.92 -6.04
CA HIS A 407 -2.35 -10.64 -5.44
C HIS A 407 -1.87 -9.66 -6.52
N VAL A 408 -1.00 -10.10 -7.42
CA VAL A 408 -0.52 -9.28 -8.56
C VAL A 408 -1.66 -8.94 -9.52
N ALA A 409 -2.57 -9.88 -9.79
CA ALA A 409 -3.74 -9.62 -10.61
C ALA A 409 -4.60 -8.47 -10.05
N ARG A 410 -4.79 -8.43 -8.72
CA ARG A 410 -5.50 -7.33 -8.05
C ARG A 410 -4.75 -6.01 -8.16
N LEU A 411 -3.42 -5.99 -7.99
CA LEU A 411 -2.61 -4.78 -8.17
C LEU A 411 -2.68 -4.25 -9.61
N VAL A 412 -2.65 -5.13 -10.61
CA VAL A 412 -2.80 -4.75 -12.02
C VAL A 412 -4.17 -4.14 -12.27
N ARG A 413 -5.22 -4.74 -11.70
CA ARG A 413 -6.58 -4.18 -11.77
C ARG A 413 -6.64 -2.79 -11.13
N TRP A 414 -6.08 -2.61 -9.94
CA TRP A 414 -6.02 -1.31 -9.26
C TRP A 414 -5.22 -0.25 -10.04
N GLY A 415 -4.15 -0.67 -10.72
CA GLY A 415 -3.42 0.18 -11.66
C GLY A 415 -4.30 0.69 -12.81
N ARG A 416 -5.17 -0.17 -13.35
CA ARG A 416 -6.14 0.22 -14.40
C ARG A 416 -7.25 1.12 -13.86
N GLU A 417 -7.67 0.88 -12.62
CA GLU A 417 -8.68 1.70 -11.91
C GLU A 417 -8.12 3.07 -11.46
N GLY A 418 -6.82 3.35 -11.66
CA GLY A 418 -6.19 4.58 -11.19
C GLY A 418 -6.04 4.67 -9.67
N ARG A 419 -6.16 3.54 -8.96
CA ARG A 419 -6.02 3.49 -7.49
C ARG A 419 -4.58 3.52 -7.01
N ILE A 420 -3.67 3.04 -7.86
CA ILE A 420 -2.22 3.07 -7.66
C ILE A 420 -1.56 3.30 -9.03
N SER A 421 -0.27 3.66 -9.04
CA SER A 421 0.53 3.56 -10.26
C SER A 421 0.44 2.14 -10.85
N PRO A 422 0.36 1.97 -12.19
CA PRO A 422 0.24 0.65 -12.77
C PRO A 422 1.49 -0.19 -12.55
N PRO A 423 1.36 -1.48 -12.19
CA PRO A 423 2.50 -2.39 -12.14
C PRO A 423 3.27 -2.42 -13.46
N PRO A 424 4.62 -2.56 -13.41
CA PRO A 424 5.45 -2.62 -14.60
C PRO A 424 5.02 -3.74 -15.55
N GLN A 425 5.32 -3.57 -16.84
CA GLN A 425 4.95 -4.54 -17.88
C GLN A 425 5.54 -5.92 -17.58
N GLU A 426 6.77 -5.98 -17.06
CA GLU A 426 7.42 -7.24 -16.70
C GLU A 426 6.64 -8.07 -15.67
N TRP A 427 5.85 -7.45 -14.78
CA TRP A 427 4.96 -8.20 -13.88
C TRP A 427 3.76 -8.76 -14.64
N ARG A 428 3.15 -7.96 -15.51
CA ARG A 428 1.99 -8.42 -16.29
C ARG A 428 2.35 -9.60 -17.18
N GLU A 429 3.54 -9.57 -17.78
CA GLU A 429 4.08 -10.67 -18.57
C GLU A 429 4.41 -11.89 -17.70
N ALA A 430 5.14 -11.71 -16.59
CA ALA A 430 5.54 -12.81 -15.71
C ALA A 430 4.35 -13.57 -15.10
N TYR A 431 3.23 -12.89 -14.88
CA TYR A 431 2.01 -13.48 -14.30
C TYR A 431 0.90 -13.76 -15.33
N GLY A 432 1.15 -13.60 -16.63
CA GLY A 432 0.18 -13.90 -17.68
C GLY A 432 -1.09 -13.03 -17.68
N LEU A 433 -0.96 -11.75 -17.28
CA LEU A 433 -2.06 -10.81 -17.08
C LEU A 433 -2.30 -9.87 -18.29
N ASP A 434 -1.45 -9.91 -19.31
CA ASP A 434 -1.62 -9.17 -20.57
C ASP A 434 -2.57 -9.89 -21.53
N ARG A 435 -3.88 -9.77 -21.28
CA ARG A 435 -4.92 -10.32 -22.17
C ARG A 435 -5.32 -9.37 -23.30
N HIS A 436 -4.36 -8.90 -24.09
CA HIS A 436 -4.65 -8.18 -25.35
C HIS A 436 -3.83 -8.65 -26.57
N ARG A 437 -3.05 -9.74 -26.49
CA ARG A 437 -2.46 -10.31 -27.71
C ARG A 437 -3.44 -11.28 -28.38
N HIS A 438 -4.08 -10.75 -29.41
CA HIS A 438 -4.76 -11.44 -30.51
C HIS A 438 -6.06 -12.20 -30.19
N ARG A 439 -7.18 -11.49 -30.37
CA ARG A 439 -8.33 -12.05 -31.08
C ARG A 439 -8.59 -11.22 -32.32
#